data_AF-A0A2V5SN06-F1
#
_entry.id   AF-A0A2V5SN06-F1
#
_cell.length_a   1.000
_cell.length_b   1.000
_cell.length_c   1.000
_cell.angle_alpha   90.00
_cell.angle_beta   90.00
_cell.angle_gamma   90.00
#
_symmetry.space_group_name_H-M   'P 1'
#
loop_
_entity.id
_entity.type
_entity.pdbx_description
1 polymer ?
#
loop_
_entity_poly.entity_id
_entity_poly.type
_entity_poly.pdbx_seq_one_letter_code
_entity_poly.pdbx_strand_id
1 'polypeptide(L)'
;MKKIFILSMLIPLAMICSCQKQDSAAEQQLAQRKAELDTREKALDEREKALAEREKVRAKVPTIPSDAQSRSQVRDAAQLKAERERRLQQLPPDLQGLIADPSQGRDENDTRMQERLAQRQRRMEELRRARMAHAVKPFGAKATSPTPSPAIEATSPSPSPTPE
;
A
#
# COMPACT_ATOMS: atom_id res chain seq x y z
N MET A 1 -33.85 -37.68 -37.59
CA MET A 1 -32.36 -37.58 -37.52
C MET A 1 -31.81 -36.16 -37.72
N LYS A 2 -32.45 -35.26 -38.48
CA LYS A 2 -31.94 -33.90 -38.75
C LYS A 2 -31.75 -33.00 -37.52
N LYS A 3 -32.61 -33.14 -36.48
CA LYS A 3 -32.54 -32.33 -35.25
C LYS A 3 -31.30 -32.63 -34.39
N ILE A 4 -30.81 -33.87 -34.43
CA ILE A 4 -29.62 -34.29 -33.66
C ILE A 4 -28.35 -33.74 -34.30
N PHE A 5 -28.30 -33.66 -35.64
CA PHE A 5 -27.21 -33.02 -36.38
C PHE A 5 -27.08 -31.52 -36.06
N ILE A 6 -28.20 -30.81 -35.97
CA ILE A 6 -28.21 -29.39 -35.62
C ILE A 6 -27.70 -29.18 -34.18
N LEU A 7 -28.16 -30.01 -33.24
CA LEU A 7 -27.72 -29.93 -31.85
C LEU A 7 -26.21 -30.24 -31.72
N SER A 8 -25.72 -31.24 -32.45
CA SER A 8 -24.30 -31.62 -32.48
C SER A 8 -23.40 -30.53 -33.07
N MET A 9 -23.91 -29.67 -33.95
CA MET A 9 -23.16 -28.55 -34.55
C MET A 9 -23.17 -27.29 -33.67
N LEU A 10 -24.20 -27.11 -32.83
CA LEU A 10 -24.31 -25.93 -31.96
C LEU A 10 -23.38 -26.01 -30.73
N ILE A 11 -23.13 -27.21 -30.21
CA ILE A 11 -22.24 -27.43 -29.05
C ILE A 11 -20.80 -26.93 -29.29
N PRO A 12 -20.10 -27.30 -30.39
CA PRO A 12 -18.75 -26.79 -30.64
C PRO A 12 -18.73 -25.29 -30.95
N LEU A 13 -19.77 -24.75 -31.60
CA LEU A 13 -19.87 -23.33 -31.91
C LEU A 13 -19.97 -22.48 -30.63
N ALA A 14 -20.75 -22.92 -29.65
CA ALA A 14 -20.87 -22.24 -28.35
C ALA A 14 -19.54 -22.26 -27.56
N MET A 15 -18.77 -23.35 -27.64
CA MET A 15 -17.45 -23.42 -27.00
C MET A 15 -16.44 -22.47 -27.65
N ILE A 16 -16.36 -22.43 -28.99
CA ILE A 16 -15.46 -21.52 -29.72
C ILE A 16 -15.81 -20.06 -29.43
N CYS A 17 -17.10 -19.71 -29.43
CA CYS A 17 -17.55 -18.35 -29.08
C CYS A 17 -17.23 -17.96 -27.63
N SER A 18 -17.22 -18.92 -26.70
CA SER A 18 -16.92 -18.65 -25.29
C SER A 18 -15.42 -18.37 -25.06
N CYS A 19 -14.54 -19.12 -25.72
CA CYS A 19 -13.09 -18.89 -25.66
C CYS A 19 -12.72 -17.51 -26.22
N GLN A 20 -13.26 -17.16 -27.40
CA GLN A 20 -12.96 -15.89 -28.06
C GLN A 20 -13.38 -14.66 -27.24
N LYS A 21 -14.44 -14.79 -26.43
CA LYS A 21 -14.93 -13.72 -25.56
C LYS A 21 -14.08 -13.54 -24.30
N GLN A 22 -13.50 -14.60 -23.77
CA GLN A 22 -12.60 -14.53 -22.61
C GLN A 22 -11.24 -13.96 -23.01
N ASP A 23 -10.71 -14.34 -24.16
CA ASP A 23 -9.42 -13.87 -24.66
C ASP A 23 -9.44 -12.35 -24.90
N SER A 24 -10.51 -11.82 -25.51
CA SER A 24 -10.66 -10.37 -25.74
C SER A 24 -10.68 -9.56 -24.44
N ALA A 25 -11.35 -10.05 -23.39
CA ALA A 25 -11.41 -9.35 -22.11
C ALA A 25 -10.05 -9.39 -21.37
N ALA A 26 -9.35 -10.52 -21.45
CA ALA A 26 -8.01 -10.67 -20.88
C ALA A 26 -6.97 -9.78 -21.60
N GLU A 27 -7.03 -9.71 -22.93
CA GLU A 27 -6.18 -8.83 -23.73
C GLU A 27 -6.42 -7.36 -23.42
N GLN A 28 -7.68 -6.95 -23.24
CA GLN A 28 -8.01 -5.57 -22.87
C GLN A 28 -7.47 -5.21 -21.48
N GLN A 29 -7.57 -6.11 -20.50
CA GLN A 29 -6.98 -5.90 -19.17
C GLN A 29 -5.46 -5.83 -19.22
N LEU A 30 -4.82 -6.64 -20.08
CA LEU A 30 -3.37 -6.59 -20.29
C LEU A 30 -2.94 -5.26 -20.92
N ALA A 31 -3.65 -4.79 -21.95
CA ALA A 31 -3.38 -3.51 -22.57
C ALA A 31 -3.53 -2.35 -21.58
N GLN A 32 -4.57 -2.39 -20.73
CA GLN A 32 -4.78 -1.41 -19.67
C GLN A 32 -3.65 -1.41 -18.64
N ARG A 33 -3.28 -2.58 -18.11
CA ARG A 33 -2.18 -2.71 -17.14
C ARG A 33 -0.85 -2.26 -17.75
N LYS A 34 -0.62 -2.55 -19.03
CA LYS A 34 0.59 -2.12 -19.74
C LYS A 34 0.67 -0.59 -19.85
N ALA A 35 -0.43 0.07 -20.20
CA ALA A 35 -0.49 1.52 -20.26
C ALA A 35 -0.31 2.17 -18.86
N GLU A 36 -0.90 1.56 -17.82
CA GLU A 36 -0.71 2.01 -16.45
C GLU A 36 0.75 1.88 -16.00
N LEU A 37 1.39 0.75 -16.30
CA LEU A 37 2.80 0.53 -15.97
C LEU A 37 3.73 1.50 -16.71
N ASP A 38 3.51 1.74 -18.01
CA ASP A 38 4.27 2.72 -18.80
C ASP A 38 4.15 4.14 -18.21
N THR A 39 2.95 4.50 -17.73
CA THR A 39 2.72 5.79 -17.07
C THR A 39 3.47 5.87 -15.73
N ARG A 40 3.46 4.79 -14.94
CA ARG A 40 4.18 4.74 -13.65
C ARG A 40 5.70 4.77 -13.85
N GLU A 41 6.20 4.09 -14.86
CA GLU A 41 7.62 4.08 -15.22
C GLU A 41 8.10 5.49 -15.57
N LYS A 42 7.37 6.21 -16.43
CA LYS A 42 7.66 7.62 -16.74
C LYS A 42 7.66 8.52 -15.50
N ALA A 43 6.71 8.33 -14.59
CA ALA A 43 6.66 9.09 -13.35
C ALA A 43 7.84 8.78 -12.40
N LEU A 44 8.37 7.55 -12.44
CA LEU A 44 9.56 7.19 -11.68
C LEU A 44 10.83 7.78 -12.30
N ASP A 45 10.97 7.74 -13.62
CA ASP A 45 12.08 8.38 -14.35
C ASP A 45 12.17 9.87 -14.06
N GLU A 46 11.04 10.58 -14.02
CA GLU A 46 11.00 12.00 -13.66
C GLU A 46 11.43 12.24 -12.20
N ARG A 47 10.98 11.39 -11.27
CA ARG A 47 11.40 11.48 -9.86
C ARG A 47 12.88 11.21 -9.69
N GLU A 48 13.42 10.24 -10.40
CA GLU A 48 14.85 9.93 -10.36
C GLU A 48 15.67 11.11 -10.89
N LYS A 49 15.26 11.72 -12.00
CA LYS A 49 15.90 12.93 -12.52
C LYS A 49 15.86 14.08 -11.52
N ALA A 50 14.72 14.32 -10.88
CA ALA A 50 14.57 15.35 -9.86
C ALA A 50 15.46 15.09 -8.63
N LEU A 51 15.60 13.82 -8.21
CA LEU A 51 16.50 13.45 -7.12
C LEU A 51 17.97 13.61 -7.51
N ALA A 52 18.36 13.20 -8.72
CA ALA A 52 19.70 13.37 -9.24
C ALA A 52 20.08 14.86 -9.37
N GLU A 53 19.14 15.72 -9.77
CA GLU A 53 19.34 17.17 -9.78
C GLU A 53 19.50 17.72 -8.36
N ARG A 54 18.62 17.33 -7.43
CA ARG A 54 18.72 17.73 -6.01
C ARG A 54 20.05 17.31 -5.39
N GLU A 55 20.54 16.12 -5.74
CA GLU A 55 21.85 15.63 -5.30
C GLU A 55 22.98 16.46 -5.89
N LYS A 56 22.93 16.77 -7.19
CA LYS A 56 23.91 17.68 -7.83
C LYS A 56 23.92 19.06 -7.20
N VAL A 57 22.75 19.63 -6.89
CA VAL A 57 22.64 20.91 -6.17
C VAL A 57 23.25 20.76 -4.78
N ARG A 58 22.93 19.68 -4.05
CA ARG A 58 23.50 19.41 -2.72
C ARG A 58 25.02 19.23 -2.75
N ALA A 59 25.57 18.63 -3.80
CA ALA A 59 27.01 18.48 -3.99
C ALA A 59 27.71 19.80 -4.38
N LYS A 60 26.99 20.73 -5.03
CA LYS A 60 27.51 22.05 -5.42
C LYS A 60 27.34 23.11 -4.34
N VAL A 61 26.38 22.97 -3.43
CA VAL A 61 26.30 23.78 -2.22
C VAL A 61 27.55 23.45 -1.40
N PRO A 62 28.38 24.45 -1.04
CA PRO A 62 29.50 24.23 -0.14
C PRO A 62 28.96 23.54 1.10
N THR A 63 29.46 22.35 1.38
CA THR A 63 29.17 21.59 2.58
C THR A 63 29.27 22.56 3.75
N ILE A 64 28.13 23.02 4.27
CA ILE A 64 28.11 23.57 5.62
C ILE A 64 28.70 22.43 6.42
N PRO A 65 29.89 22.61 7.01
CA PRO A 65 30.64 21.49 7.54
C PRO A 65 29.71 20.75 8.48
N SER A 66 29.62 19.43 8.33
CA SER A 66 28.86 18.58 9.24
C SER A 66 29.25 18.82 10.70
N ASP A 67 30.38 19.49 10.95
CA ASP A 67 30.82 20.05 12.23
C ASP A 67 29.84 21.07 12.84
N ALA A 68 29.02 21.78 12.07
CA ALA A 68 27.96 22.62 12.62
C ALA A 68 26.77 21.80 13.15
N GLN A 69 26.50 20.64 12.54
CA GLN A 69 25.38 19.77 12.94
C GLN A 69 25.81 18.71 13.97
N SER A 70 27.07 18.26 13.94
CA SER A 70 27.66 17.33 14.91
C SER A 70 28.07 18.02 16.21
N ARG A 71 28.48 19.31 16.17
CA ARG A 71 28.69 20.11 17.39
C ARG A 71 27.40 20.39 18.17
N SER A 72 26.24 20.27 17.51
CA SER A 72 24.93 20.28 18.18
C SER A 72 24.56 18.92 18.78
N GLN A 73 25.12 17.81 18.32
CA GLN A 73 24.78 16.47 18.81
C GLN A 73 25.63 16.02 20.01
N VAL A 74 26.84 16.56 20.18
CA VAL A 74 27.69 16.33 21.37
C VAL A 74 27.61 17.51 22.33
N ARG A 75 26.43 18.12 22.46
CA ARG A 75 26.18 19.08 23.53
C ARG A 75 25.28 18.41 24.55
N ASP A 76 25.79 18.27 25.76
CA ASP A 76 25.05 17.67 26.87
C ASP A 76 23.65 18.30 26.94
N ALA A 77 22.62 17.47 27.03
CA ALA A 77 21.23 17.92 27.00
C ALA A 77 20.95 18.96 28.11
N ALA A 78 21.69 18.87 29.22
CA ALA A 78 21.68 19.86 30.29
C ALA A 78 22.23 21.23 29.85
N GLN A 79 23.32 21.25 29.09
CA GLN A 79 23.94 22.47 28.59
C GLN A 79 23.06 23.19 27.57
N LEU A 80 22.37 22.43 26.71
CA LEU A 80 21.45 22.98 25.71
C LEU A 80 20.20 23.57 26.38
N LYS A 81 19.70 22.93 27.44
CA LYS A 81 18.65 23.51 28.30
C LYS A 81 19.12 24.83 28.95
N ALA A 82 20.30 24.85 29.55
CA ALA A 82 20.84 26.04 30.22
C ALA A 82 21.11 27.20 29.24
N GLU A 83 21.62 26.93 28.03
CA GLU A 83 21.80 27.97 27.00
C GLU A 83 20.44 28.53 26.55
N ARG A 84 19.45 27.66 26.32
CA ARG A 84 18.10 28.08 25.93
C ARG A 84 17.43 28.91 27.02
N GLU A 85 17.58 28.52 28.28
CA GLU A 85 17.05 29.26 29.43
C GLU A 85 17.69 30.65 29.57
N ARG A 86 19.02 30.75 29.36
CA ARG A 86 19.70 32.06 29.29
C ARG A 86 19.16 32.93 28.15
N ARG A 87 18.88 32.34 26.99
CA ARG A 87 18.28 33.09 25.87
C ARG A 87 16.85 33.52 26.21
N LEU A 88 16.04 32.65 26.82
CA LEU A 88 14.67 32.99 27.24
C LEU A 88 14.65 34.15 28.23
N GLN A 89 15.60 34.19 29.17
CA GLN A 89 15.75 35.33 30.11
C GLN A 89 16.21 36.63 29.43
N GLN A 90 16.83 36.55 28.26
CA GLN A 90 17.25 37.72 27.46
C GLN A 90 16.17 38.21 26.48
N LEU A 91 15.07 37.46 26.28
CA LEU A 91 13.97 37.90 25.43
C LEU A 91 13.04 38.86 26.17
N PRO A 92 12.49 39.89 25.50
CA PRO A 92 11.43 40.73 26.04
C PRO A 92 10.22 39.89 26.50
N PRO A 93 9.55 40.25 27.61
CA PRO A 93 8.48 39.45 28.21
C PRO A 93 7.31 39.16 27.25
N ASP A 94 7.06 40.06 26.30
CA ASP A 94 5.99 39.91 25.30
C ASP A 94 6.23 38.75 24.31
N LEU A 95 7.49 38.33 24.13
CA LEU A 95 7.87 37.24 23.23
C LEU A 95 8.04 35.90 23.95
N GLN A 96 8.15 35.91 25.28
CA GLN A 96 8.31 34.68 26.07
C GLN A 96 7.04 33.83 26.06
N GLY A 97 5.85 34.46 25.99
CA GLY A 97 4.56 33.76 25.96
C GLY A 97 4.21 33.05 24.64
N LEU A 98 4.91 33.37 23.54
CA LEU A 98 4.69 32.72 22.23
C LEU A 98 5.53 31.44 22.04
N ILE A 99 6.46 31.15 22.94
CA ILE A 99 7.35 29.99 22.80
C ILE A 99 6.67 28.79 23.47
N ALA A 100 6.17 27.87 22.65
CA ALA A 100 5.56 26.62 23.11
C ALA A 100 6.52 25.87 24.07
N ASP A 101 5.99 25.45 25.22
CA ASP A 101 6.74 24.71 26.21
C ASP A 101 7.07 23.31 25.67
N PRO A 102 8.35 22.99 25.42
CA PRO A 102 8.74 21.70 24.87
C PRO A 102 8.49 20.53 25.83
N SER A 103 8.20 20.79 27.11
CA SER A 103 7.84 19.75 28.07
C SER A 103 6.42 19.20 27.84
N GLN A 104 5.53 19.99 27.25
CA GLN A 104 4.10 19.66 27.20
C GLN A 104 3.75 18.59 26.14
N GLY A 105 4.54 18.47 25.08
CA GLY A 105 4.26 17.56 23.96
C GLY A 105 5.16 16.33 23.87
N ARG A 106 6.12 16.17 24.79
CA ARG A 106 7.14 15.12 24.67
C ARG A 106 6.58 13.73 25.00
N ASP A 107 5.80 13.65 26.08
CA ASP A 107 5.21 12.39 26.54
C ASP A 107 4.16 11.85 25.55
N GLU A 108 3.38 12.74 24.93
CA GLU A 108 2.40 12.37 23.91
C GLU A 108 3.07 11.90 22.60
N ASN A 109 4.18 12.54 22.21
CA ASN A 109 4.91 12.13 21.01
C ASN A 109 5.64 10.80 21.22
N ASP A 110 6.19 10.57 22.41
CA ASP A 110 6.87 9.33 22.78
C ASP A 110 5.90 8.16 22.85
N THR A 111 4.71 8.36 23.45
CA THR A 111 3.64 7.34 23.44
C THR A 111 3.18 7.02 22.02
N ARG A 112 2.93 8.02 21.17
CA ARG A 112 2.57 7.83 19.76
C ARG A 112 3.67 7.15 18.94
N MET A 113 4.94 7.38 19.29
CA MET A 113 6.07 6.72 18.64
C MET A 113 6.14 5.25 19.05
N GLN A 114 5.94 4.97 20.34
CA GLN A 114 5.94 3.62 20.89
C GLN A 114 4.79 2.78 20.33
N GLU A 115 3.60 3.36 20.17
CA GLU A 115 2.45 2.72 19.53
C GLU A 115 2.74 2.32 18.08
N ARG A 116 3.37 3.21 17.31
CA ARG A 116 3.78 2.92 15.91
C ARG A 116 4.78 1.77 15.83
N LEU A 117 5.71 1.68 16.79
CA LEU A 117 6.66 0.57 16.87
C LEU A 117 5.95 -0.75 17.21
N ALA A 118 5.05 -0.74 18.18
CA ALA A 118 4.26 -1.91 18.55
C ALA A 118 3.38 -2.38 17.38
N GLN A 119 2.74 -1.46 16.67
CA GLN A 119 1.94 -1.76 15.49
C GLN A 119 2.78 -2.39 14.37
N ARG A 120 3.98 -1.86 14.12
CA ARG A 120 4.92 -2.41 13.12
C ARG A 120 5.36 -3.83 13.50
N GLN A 121 5.62 -4.09 14.78
CA GLN A 121 5.98 -5.42 15.27
C GLN A 121 4.84 -6.43 15.05
N ARG A 122 3.60 -6.07 15.42
CA ARG A 122 2.41 -6.93 15.18
C ARG A 122 2.25 -7.25 13.70
N ARG A 123 2.38 -6.25 12.83
CA ARG A 123 2.27 -6.44 11.37
C ARG A 123 3.35 -7.38 10.83
N MET A 124 4.57 -7.28 11.33
CA MET A 124 5.68 -8.18 10.97
C MET A 124 5.42 -9.62 11.45
N GLU A 125 4.89 -9.77 12.66
CA GLU A 125 4.56 -11.08 13.21
C GLU A 125 3.41 -11.75 12.46
N GLU A 126 2.36 -11.00 12.11
CA GLU A 126 1.27 -11.47 11.24
C GLU A 126 1.78 -11.93 9.89
N LEU A 127 2.67 -11.15 9.26
CA LEU A 127 3.28 -11.52 7.98
C LEU A 127 4.08 -12.82 8.10
N ARG A 128 4.84 -12.96 9.19
CA ARG A 128 5.60 -14.18 9.49
C ARG A 128 4.67 -15.37 9.71
N ARG A 129 3.57 -15.18 10.45
CA ARG A 129 2.57 -16.21 10.73
C ARG A 129 1.85 -16.66 9.47
N ALA A 130 1.43 -15.73 8.62
CA ALA A 130 0.82 -16.02 7.32
C ALA A 130 1.78 -16.79 6.41
N ARG A 131 3.07 -16.42 6.40
CA ARG A 131 4.11 -17.14 5.64
C ARG A 131 4.28 -18.58 6.13
N MET A 132 4.28 -18.80 7.45
CA MET A 132 4.34 -20.16 8.01
C MET A 132 3.07 -20.96 7.73
N ALA A 133 1.88 -20.35 7.84
CA ALA A 133 0.62 -21.01 7.49
C ALA A 133 0.55 -21.43 6.01
N HIS A 134 1.19 -20.65 5.13
CA HIS A 134 1.28 -20.97 3.71
C HIS A 134 2.38 -22.01 3.39
N ALA A 135 3.39 -22.14 4.26
CA ALA A 135 4.46 -23.14 4.15
C ALA A 135 4.04 -24.52 4.69
N VAL A 136 3.07 -24.59 5.61
CA VAL A 136 2.49 -25.85 6.13
C VAL A 136 1.27 -26.25 5.30
N LYS A 137 1.42 -26.30 3.97
CA LYS A 137 0.56 -27.13 3.13
C LYS A 137 1.30 -28.45 2.93
N PRO A 138 0.85 -29.58 3.50
CA PRO A 138 1.53 -30.83 3.31
C PRO A 138 1.54 -31.17 1.82
N PHE A 139 2.74 -31.33 1.27
CA PHE A 139 2.97 -31.98 -0.01
C PHE A 139 2.41 -33.40 0.09
N GLY A 140 1.16 -33.60 -0.35
CA GLY A 140 0.53 -34.93 -0.31
C GLY A 140 -0.96 -34.94 -0.06
N ALA A 141 -1.75 -34.22 -0.84
CA ALA A 141 -3.16 -34.57 -1.03
C ALA A 141 -3.50 -34.40 -2.52
N LYS A 142 -3.56 -35.58 -3.15
CA LYS A 142 -4.02 -35.91 -4.50
C LYS A 142 -5.19 -35.03 -4.95
N ALA A 143 -5.14 -34.66 -6.24
CA ALA A 143 -6.17 -33.91 -6.96
C ALA A 143 -7.60 -34.32 -6.59
N THR A 144 -8.39 -33.37 -6.12
CA THR A 144 -9.81 -33.23 -6.48
C THR A 144 -10.21 -31.77 -6.24
N SER A 145 -10.67 -31.15 -7.31
CA SER A 145 -11.34 -29.86 -7.36
C SER A 145 -12.51 -29.76 -6.36
N PRO A 146 -12.65 -28.67 -5.58
CA PRO A 146 -13.94 -28.29 -5.07
C PRO A 146 -14.68 -27.53 -6.17
N THR A 147 -15.46 -28.28 -6.93
CA THR A 147 -16.66 -27.79 -7.60
C THR A 147 -17.59 -27.15 -6.55
N PRO A 148 -18.04 -25.90 -6.69
CA PRO A 148 -19.25 -25.46 -6.03
C PRO A 148 -20.42 -25.68 -7.01
N SER A 149 -21.05 -26.85 -6.92
CA SER A 149 -22.41 -27.02 -7.44
C SER A 149 -23.37 -26.80 -6.28
N PRO A 150 -24.33 -25.86 -6.39
CA PRO A 150 -25.36 -25.67 -5.39
C PRO A 150 -26.46 -26.70 -5.61
N ALA A 151 -26.81 -27.41 -4.56
CA ALA A 151 -28.03 -28.17 -4.38
C ALA A 151 -28.46 -27.83 -2.95
N ILE A 152 -29.70 -27.50 -2.58
CA ILE A 152 -31.02 -27.70 -3.15
C ILE A 152 -31.93 -26.91 -2.19
N GLU A 153 -32.83 -26.06 -2.68
CA GLU A 153 -34.22 -26.12 -2.19
C GLU A 153 -35.15 -25.40 -3.15
N ALA A 154 -36.19 -26.12 -3.53
CA ALA A 154 -37.21 -25.75 -4.46
C ALA A 154 -38.24 -24.86 -3.77
N THR A 155 -38.68 -23.79 -4.43
CA THR A 155 -40.10 -23.48 -4.65
C THR A 155 -40.23 -22.32 -5.62
N SER A 156 -40.47 -22.68 -6.89
CA SER A 156 -41.30 -21.86 -7.78
C SER A 156 -42.73 -21.88 -7.22
N PRO A 157 -43.52 -20.81 -7.38
CA PRO A 157 -44.20 -20.65 -8.67
C PRO A 157 -44.26 -19.20 -9.21
N SER A 158 -44.09 -19.09 -10.52
CA SER A 158 -44.68 -18.07 -11.42
C SER A 158 -46.23 -18.09 -11.33
N PRO A 159 -47.05 -17.09 -11.79
CA PRO A 159 -46.78 -16.03 -12.76
C PRO A 159 -47.41 -14.63 -12.48
N SER A 160 -47.12 -13.67 -13.37
CA SER A 160 -47.78 -12.36 -13.53
C SER A 160 -49.31 -12.43 -13.71
N PRO A 161 -50.03 -11.31 -13.51
CA PRO A 161 -50.63 -10.65 -14.68
C PRO A 161 -50.60 -9.10 -14.68
N THR A 162 -50.97 -8.57 -15.84
CA THR A 162 -50.82 -7.25 -16.47
C THR A 162 -51.93 -6.22 -16.05
N PRO A 163 -52.26 -5.17 -16.85
CA PRO A 163 -52.05 -3.71 -16.66
C PRO A 163 -53.25 -2.90 -16.10
N GLU A 164 -53.06 -1.60 -15.87
CA GLU A 164 -54.03 -0.53 -16.20
C GLU A 164 -53.31 0.65 -16.88
#